data_AF-A0A842YDY8-F1
#
_entry.id   AF-A0A842YDY8-F1
#
_cell.length_a   1.000
_cell.length_b   1.000
_cell.length_c   1.000
_cell.angle_alpha   90.00
_cell.angle_beta   90.00
_cell.angle_gamma   90.00
#
_symmetry.space_group_name_H-M   'P 1'
#
loop_
_entity.id
_entity.type
_entity.pdbx_description
1 polymer ?
#
loop_
_entity_poly.entity_id
_entity_poly.type
_entity_poly.pdbx_seq_one_letter_code
_entity_poly.pdbx_strand_id
1 'polypeptide(L)'
;MRNPGIPSGRLDGRDAGAVAGVLAGPHGPSPSVAESREQLQTVLQQLSKLAGKFEFSKHWVSNFEIPLTTLREFEPKVVDEFLPAGIYSKEAHQLIVAAFGSWVFGGMGSWNDLVFSGDSQDLYTSLSDNLYSTICKAIVSAVNSYP
;
A
#
# COMPACT_ATOMS: atom_id res chain seq x y z
N MET A 1 -33.32 18.89 45.63
CA MET A 1 -32.47 18.66 44.44
C MET A 1 -31.18 19.43 44.63
N ARG A 2 -30.08 18.74 44.99
CA ARG A 2 -28.73 19.30 45.17
C ARG A 2 -27.77 18.45 44.34
N ASN A 3 -26.95 19.12 43.54
CA ASN A 3 -25.90 18.55 42.71
C ASN A 3 -24.70 18.17 43.60
N PRO A 4 -24.23 16.92 43.66
CA PRO A 4 -23.02 16.56 44.40
C PRO A 4 -21.78 16.86 43.56
N GLY A 5 -20.86 17.63 44.13
CA GLY A 5 -19.65 18.14 43.47
C GLY A 5 -18.64 17.06 43.05
N ILE A 6 -17.86 17.41 42.04
CA ILE A 6 -16.71 16.65 41.53
C ILE A 6 -15.57 16.72 42.56
N PRO A 7 -14.98 15.60 43.01
CA PRO A 7 -13.78 15.65 43.83
C PRO A 7 -12.55 15.91 42.95
N SER A 8 -11.78 16.93 43.34
CA SER A 8 -10.47 17.25 42.77
C SER A 8 -9.45 16.21 43.24
N GLY A 9 -9.12 15.26 42.37
CA GLY A 9 -8.07 14.27 42.58
C GLY A 9 -6.75 14.75 41.99
N ARG A 10 -5.79 15.07 42.85
CA ARG A 10 -4.39 15.32 42.54
C ARG A 10 -3.74 14.03 42.03
N LEU A 11 -3.27 14.00 40.79
CA LEU A 11 -2.50 12.87 40.26
C LEU A 11 -1.06 12.99 40.74
N ASP A 12 -0.70 12.20 41.75
CA ASP A 12 0.69 12.00 42.15
C ASP A 12 1.42 11.18 41.08
N GLY A 13 2.60 11.66 40.70
CA GLY A 13 3.44 11.08 39.66
C GLY A 13 3.95 9.70 40.05
N ARG A 14 3.32 8.66 39.49
CA ARG A 14 3.86 7.31 39.36
C ARG A 14 2.98 6.48 38.41
N ASP A 15 2.94 6.86 37.13
CA ASP A 15 2.51 5.96 36.05
C ASP A 15 2.93 6.50 34.67
N ALA A 16 4.25 6.53 34.43
CA ALA A 16 4.82 6.85 33.12
C ALA A 16 5.02 5.60 32.23
N GLY A 17 4.30 4.50 32.53
CA GLY A 17 4.53 3.19 31.90
C GLY A 17 3.44 2.69 30.95
N ALA A 18 2.26 3.31 30.89
CA ALA A 18 1.08 2.67 30.27
C ALA A 18 0.40 3.46 29.15
N VAL A 19 0.94 4.61 28.72
CA VAL A 19 0.29 5.44 27.67
C VAL A 19 0.78 5.19 26.24
N ALA A 20 1.73 4.29 26.04
CA ALA A 20 2.22 3.93 24.70
C ALA A 20 1.24 3.03 23.91
N GLY A 21 0.16 2.56 24.53
CA GLY A 21 -0.75 1.57 23.93
C GLY A 21 -1.94 2.13 23.14
N VAL A 22 -2.11 3.46 23.03
CA VAL A 22 -3.39 4.07 22.57
C VAL A 22 -3.33 4.71 21.17
N LEU A 23 -2.23 4.56 20.42
CA LEU A 23 -2.12 5.10 19.05
C LEU A 23 -2.06 4.06 17.92
N ALA A 24 -2.16 2.77 18.23
CA ALA A 24 -2.25 1.75 17.19
C ALA A 24 -3.68 1.72 16.64
N GLY A 25 -3.88 2.30 15.45
CA GLY A 25 -5.03 1.99 14.60
C GLY A 25 -5.09 0.49 14.29
N PRO A 26 -6.12 0.00 13.58
CA PRO A 26 -6.41 -1.44 13.39
C PRO A 26 -5.38 -2.21 12.54
N HIS A 27 -4.21 -1.63 12.28
CA HIS A 27 -3.14 -2.21 11.49
C HIS A 27 -1.85 -2.14 12.29
N GLY A 28 -1.13 -3.27 12.39
CA GLY A 28 0.17 -3.37 13.05
C GLY A 28 1.22 -2.42 12.46
N PRO A 29 2.50 -2.52 12.89
CA PRO A 29 3.55 -1.65 12.37
C PRO A 29 3.58 -1.69 10.84
N SER A 30 3.70 -0.52 10.21
CA SER A 30 3.81 -0.43 8.76
C SER A 30 5.02 -1.26 8.29
N PRO A 31 4.89 -2.05 7.22
CA PRO A 31 6.01 -2.83 6.70
C PRO A 31 7.15 -1.90 6.29
N SER A 32 8.37 -2.43 6.26
CA SER A 32 9.52 -1.74 5.69
C SER A 32 9.35 -1.51 4.18
N VAL A 33 10.16 -0.62 3.63
CA VAL A 33 10.25 -0.41 2.17
C VAL A 33 10.63 -1.71 1.45
N ALA A 34 11.55 -2.50 2.01
CA ALA A 34 11.97 -3.77 1.42
C ALA A 34 10.83 -4.79 1.38
N GLU A 35 10.12 -4.98 2.49
CA GLU A 35 8.97 -5.90 2.56
C GLU A 35 7.83 -5.47 1.62
N SER A 36 7.55 -4.16 1.58
CA SER A 36 6.52 -3.61 0.69
C SER A 36 6.86 -3.80 -0.79
N ARG A 37 8.15 -3.66 -1.16
CA ARG A 37 8.63 -3.92 -2.52
C ARG A 37 8.46 -5.37 -2.91
N GLU A 38 8.79 -6.30 -2.02
CA GLU A 38 8.61 -7.73 -2.27
C GLU A 38 7.13 -8.09 -2.44
N GLN A 39 6.28 -7.61 -1.52
CA GLN A 39 4.82 -7.83 -1.59
C GLN A 39 4.24 -7.28 -2.89
N LEU A 40 4.60 -6.05 -3.28
CA LEU A 40 4.12 -5.43 -4.52
C LEU A 40 4.61 -6.20 -5.74
N GLN A 41 5.89 -6.61 -5.76
CA GLN A 41 6.44 -7.43 -6.84
C GLN A 41 5.66 -8.75 -6.98
N THR A 42 5.41 -9.46 -5.88
CA THR A 42 4.72 -10.75 -5.91
C THR A 42 3.30 -10.62 -6.46
N VAL A 43 2.52 -9.66 -5.96
CA VAL A 43 1.12 -9.51 -6.40
C VAL A 43 1.03 -9.08 -7.86
N LEU A 44 1.91 -8.19 -8.33
CA LEU A 44 1.97 -7.78 -9.73
C LEU A 44 2.34 -8.94 -10.67
N GLN A 45 3.28 -9.80 -10.27
CA GLN A 45 3.64 -10.99 -11.04
C GLN A 45 2.47 -11.97 -11.15
N GLN A 46 1.73 -12.17 -10.06
CA GLN A 46 0.56 -13.05 -10.04
C GLN A 46 -0.58 -12.47 -10.90
N LEU A 47 -0.81 -11.16 -10.84
CA LEU A 47 -1.82 -10.48 -11.65
C LEU A 47 -1.47 -10.46 -13.14
N SER A 48 -0.23 -10.17 -13.51
CA SER A 48 0.25 -10.28 -14.89
C SER A 48 -0.02 -11.70 -15.44
N LYS A 49 0.35 -12.72 -14.66
CA LYS A 49 0.09 -14.12 -15.04
C LYS A 49 -1.41 -14.43 -15.16
N LEU A 50 -2.25 -13.91 -14.28
CA LEU A 50 -3.71 -14.10 -14.35
C LEU A 50 -4.29 -13.41 -15.59
N ALA A 51 -3.97 -12.13 -15.79
CA ALA A 51 -4.45 -11.32 -16.90
C ALA A 51 -4.04 -11.90 -18.26
N GLY A 52 -2.82 -12.45 -18.36
CA GLY A 52 -2.31 -13.07 -19.57
C GLY A 52 -2.96 -14.40 -19.96
N LYS A 53 -3.74 -15.04 -19.07
CA LYS A 53 -4.42 -16.32 -19.36
C LYS A 53 -5.63 -16.18 -20.28
N PHE A 54 -6.26 -15.00 -20.32
CA PHE A 54 -7.51 -14.79 -21.03
C PHE A 54 -7.37 -13.64 -22.03
N GLU A 55 -7.85 -13.83 -23.25
CA GLU A 55 -7.71 -12.84 -24.32
C GLU A 55 -8.41 -11.51 -23.98
N PHE A 56 -9.55 -11.55 -23.28
CA PHE A 56 -10.27 -10.33 -22.88
C PHE A 56 -9.52 -9.50 -21.83
N SER A 57 -8.63 -10.09 -21.03
CA SER A 57 -7.88 -9.39 -19.97
C SER A 57 -6.41 -9.15 -20.32
N LYS A 58 -5.90 -9.69 -21.42
CA LYS A 58 -4.48 -9.68 -21.79
C LYS A 58 -3.88 -8.28 -21.94
N HIS A 59 -4.70 -7.30 -22.31
CA HIS A 59 -4.26 -5.91 -22.42
C HIS A 59 -3.86 -5.29 -21.07
N TRP A 60 -4.30 -5.86 -19.94
CA TRP A 60 -3.90 -5.42 -18.60
C TRP A 60 -2.50 -5.89 -18.18
N VAL A 61 -1.88 -6.81 -18.92
CA VAL A 61 -0.55 -7.34 -18.57
C VAL A 61 0.47 -6.21 -18.45
N SER A 62 0.44 -5.23 -19.36
CA SER A 62 1.34 -4.07 -19.33
C SER A 62 1.13 -3.20 -18.09
N ASN A 63 -0.10 -3.05 -17.59
CA ASN A 63 -0.39 -2.32 -16.35
C ASN A 63 0.30 -2.95 -15.13
N PHE A 64 0.60 -4.24 -15.16
CA PHE A 64 1.30 -4.93 -14.07
C PHE A 64 2.81 -5.07 -14.33
N GLU A 65 3.22 -5.21 -15.59
CA GLU A 65 4.63 -5.32 -15.97
C GLU A 65 5.38 -3.99 -15.91
N ILE A 66 4.74 -2.87 -16.27
CA ILE A 66 5.38 -1.55 -16.20
C ILE A 66 5.81 -1.22 -14.75
N PRO A 67 4.93 -1.32 -13.73
CA PRO A 67 5.36 -1.10 -12.34
C PRO A 67 6.40 -2.11 -11.83
N LEU A 68 6.38 -3.36 -12.31
CA LEU A 68 7.43 -4.35 -12.01
C LEU A 68 8.80 -3.89 -12.51
N THR A 69 8.86 -3.32 -13.72
CA THR A 69 10.07 -2.72 -14.26
C THR A 69 10.46 -1.48 -13.47
N THR A 70 9.50 -0.62 -13.10
CA THR A 70 9.74 0.56 -12.25
C THR A 70 10.39 0.19 -10.92
N LEU A 71 9.97 -0.89 -10.27
CA LEU A 71 10.58 -1.35 -9.01
C LEU A 71 12.07 -1.68 -9.13
N ARG A 72 12.58 -1.92 -10.34
CA ARG A 72 13.95 -2.39 -10.58
C ARG A 72 14.81 -1.32 -11.25
N GLU A 73 14.28 -0.72 -12.30
CA GLU A 73 15.07 0.05 -13.27
C GLU A 73 14.88 1.56 -13.16
N PHE A 74 13.84 2.04 -12.46
CA PHE A 74 13.58 3.47 -12.38
C PHE A 74 14.70 4.19 -11.60
N GLU A 75 15.20 5.27 -12.20
CA GLU A 75 16.14 6.20 -11.57
C GLU A 75 15.41 7.52 -11.24
N PRO A 76 15.28 7.87 -9.94
CA PRO A 76 14.63 9.11 -9.54
C PRO A 76 15.37 10.33 -10.09
N LYS A 77 14.62 11.26 -10.69
CA LYS A 77 15.17 12.54 -11.12
C LYS A 77 15.28 13.49 -9.92
N VAL A 78 16.14 14.50 -10.05
CA VAL A 78 16.36 15.56 -9.03
C VAL A 78 15.10 16.41 -8.79
N VAL A 79 14.07 16.28 -9.63
CA VAL A 79 12.73 16.82 -9.37
C VAL A 79 11.75 15.66 -9.50
N ASP A 80 11.11 15.29 -8.39
CA ASP A 80 10.03 14.31 -8.35
C ASP A 80 8.78 15.00 -7.79
N GLU A 81 7.63 14.72 -8.39
CA GLU A 81 6.34 15.33 -8.06
C GLU A 81 5.77 14.78 -6.74
N PHE A 82 6.18 13.58 -6.35
CA PHE A 82 5.58 12.85 -5.22
C PHE A 82 6.45 12.87 -3.97
N LEU A 83 7.77 12.87 -4.12
CA LEU A 83 8.72 12.90 -3.00
C LEU A 83 9.74 14.03 -3.18
N PRO A 84 10.13 14.72 -2.10
CA PRO A 84 11.27 15.64 -2.14
C PRO A 84 12.54 14.91 -2.62
N ALA A 85 13.10 15.41 -3.71
CA ALA A 85 14.29 14.83 -4.29
C ALA A 85 15.49 14.90 -3.35
N GLY A 86 16.33 13.85 -3.38
CA GLY A 86 17.58 13.78 -2.62
C GLY A 86 17.44 13.46 -1.13
N ILE A 87 16.21 13.30 -0.61
CA ILE A 87 15.97 12.94 0.80
C ILE A 87 15.65 11.44 0.95
N TYR A 88 14.74 10.94 0.13
CA TYR A 88 14.34 9.53 0.16
C TYR A 88 15.33 8.64 -0.58
N SER A 89 15.44 7.38 -0.18
CA SER A 89 16.24 6.40 -0.91
C SER A 89 15.68 6.17 -2.32
N LYS A 90 16.52 5.61 -3.20
CA LYS A 90 16.10 5.20 -4.54
C LYS A 90 14.95 4.21 -4.48
N GLU A 91 15.02 3.25 -3.57
CA GLU A 91 14.05 2.18 -3.41
C GLU A 91 12.68 2.71 -2.96
N ALA A 92 12.65 3.74 -2.12
CA ALA A 92 11.42 4.40 -1.70
C ALA A 92 10.73 5.16 -2.85
N HIS A 93 11.50 5.88 -3.68
CA HIS A 93 10.98 6.49 -4.90
C HIS A 93 10.46 5.46 -5.91
N GLN A 94 11.24 4.41 -6.17
CA GLN A 94 10.78 3.32 -7.04
C GLN A 94 9.48 2.70 -6.53
N LEU A 95 9.38 2.50 -5.21
CA LEU A 95 8.19 1.92 -4.59
C LEU A 95 6.97 2.83 -4.75
N ILE A 96 7.10 4.15 -4.52
CA ILE A 96 5.97 5.07 -4.63
C ILE A 96 5.49 5.20 -6.08
N VAL A 97 6.42 5.34 -7.03
CA VAL A 97 6.10 5.45 -8.47
C VAL A 97 5.47 4.15 -8.98
N ALA A 98 6.00 2.99 -8.57
CA ALA A 98 5.40 1.70 -8.92
C ALA A 98 4.01 1.52 -8.29
N ALA A 99 3.82 1.94 -7.04
CA ALA A 99 2.53 1.85 -6.37
C ALA A 99 1.46 2.68 -7.11
N PHE A 100 1.79 3.91 -7.52
CA PHE A 100 0.89 4.73 -8.35
C PHE A 100 0.67 4.13 -9.74
N GLY A 101 1.71 3.65 -10.40
CA GLY A 101 1.59 2.99 -11.72
C GLY A 101 0.78 1.70 -11.69
N SER A 102 0.64 1.07 -10.52
CA SER A 102 -0.17 -0.14 -10.29
C SER A 102 -1.63 0.16 -10.00
N TRP A 103 -2.03 1.43 -9.92
CA TRP A 103 -3.41 1.80 -9.60
C TRP A 103 -4.34 1.55 -10.79
N VAL A 104 -5.04 0.43 -10.75
CA VAL A 104 -5.98 -0.03 -11.78
C VAL A 104 -7.45 0.07 -11.37
N PHE A 105 -7.71 0.74 -10.24
CA PHE A 105 -9.03 0.82 -9.61
C PHE A 105 -9.78 2.11 -9.98
N GLY A 106 -11.08 1.96 -10.24
CA GLY A 106 -12.03 3.07 -10.43
C GLY A 106 -12.29 3.48 -11.89
N GLY A 107 -13.41 4.17 -12.12
CA GLY A 107 -13.91 4.46 -13.48
C GLY A 107 -14.79 3.33 -14.03
N MET A 108 -15.27 3.49 -15.25
CA MET A 108 -15.98 2.44 -16.00
C MET A 108 -14.98 1.70 -16.89
N GLY A 109 -15.02 0.37 -16.90
CA GLY A 109 -14.09 -0.48 -17.63
C GLY A 109 -12.75 -0.67 -16.90
N SER A 110 -12.72 -0.44 -15.59
CA SER A 110 -11.51 -0.63 -14.78
C SER A 110 -11.26 -2.09 -14.44
N TRP A 111 -10.12 -2.38 -13.84
CA TRP A 111 -9.76 -3.75 -13.48
C TRP A 111 -10.84 -4.41 -12.62
N ASN A 112 -11.41 -3.66 -11.68
CA ASN A 112 -12.46 -4.13 -10.76
C ASN A 112 -13.81 -4.42 -11.43
N ASP A 113 -14.00 -4.09 -12.72
CA ASP A 113 -15.23 -4.38 -13.47
C ASP A 113 -15.17 -5.73 -14.20
N LEU A 114 -14.03 -6.42 -14.17
CA LEU A 114 -13.86 -7.71 -14.82
C LEU A 114 -14.58 -8.83 -14.05
N VAL A 115 -15.08 -9.80 -14.81
CA VAL A 115 -15.68 -11.03 -14.29
C VAL A 115 -14.98 -12.22 -14.95
N PHE A 116 -14.54 -13.16 -14.12
CA PHE A 116 -13.90 -14.40 -14.53
C PHE A 116 -14.82 -15.60 -14.25
N SER A 117 -14.47 -16.77 -14.79
CA SER A 117 -15.26 -18.00 -14.61
C SER A 117 -14.57 -18.99 -13.67
N GLY A 118 -15.36 -19.67 -12.84
CA GLY A 118 -14.89 -20.72 -11.92
C GLY A 118 -13.82 -20.25 -10.95
N ASP A 119 -12.85 -21.11 -10.66
CA ASP A 119 -11.72 -20.84 -9.73
C ASP A 119 -10.92 -19.58 -10.04
N SER A 120 -11.00 -19.07 -11.28
CA SER A 120 -10.32 -17.84 -11.66
C SER A 120 -10.98 -16.60 -11.07
N GLN A 121 -12.28 -16.65 -10.74
CA GLN A 121 -12.99 -15.55 -10.07
C GLN A 121 -12.49 -15.36 -8.64
N ASP A 122 -12.35 -16.44 -7.87
CA ASP A 122 -11.86 -16.37 -6.49
C ASP A 122 -10.41 -15.87 -6.45
N LEU A 123 -9.57 -16.37 -7.36
CA LEU A 123 -8.19 -15.90 -7.51
C LEU A 123 -8.14 -14.42 -7.91
N TYR A 124 -8.96 -14.00 -8.86
CA TYR A 124 -9.07 -12.59 -9.27
C TYR A 124 -9.46 -11.69 -8.10
N THR A 125 -10.51 -12.06 -7.35
CA THR A 125 -10.98 -11.28 -6.19
C THR A 125 -9.89 -11.18 -5.13
N SER A 126 -9.27 -12.32 -4.77
CA SER A 126 -8.20 -12.35 -3.77
C SER A 126 -6.97 -11.53 -4.18
N LEU A 127 -6.53 -11.63 -5.44
CA LEU A 127 -5.38 -10.87 -5.92
C LEU A 127 -5.69 -9.36 -6.05
N SER A 128 -6.91 -8.99 -6.42
CA SER A 128 -7.33 -7.59 -6.52
C SER A 128 -7.37 -6.91 -5.15
N ASP A 129 -7.94 -7.58 -4.16
CA ASP A 129 -7.94 -7.10 -2.76
C ASP A 129 -6.52 -7.00 -2.22
N ASN A 130 -5.68 -8.01 -2.51
CA ASN A 130 -4.28 -8.00 -2.11
C ASN A 130 -3.50 -6.86 -2.77
N LEU A 131 -3.74 -6.59 -4.06
CA LEU A 131 -3.11 -5.47 -4.76
C LEU A 131 -3.46 -4.14 -4.11
N TYR A 132 -4.75 -3.91 -3.83
CA TYR A 132 -5.19 -2.68 -3.18
C TYR A 132 -4.50 -2.48 -1.82
N SER A 133 -4.54 -3.51 -0.97
CA SER A 133 -3.89 -3.47 0.36
C SER A 133 -2.38 -3.22 0.24
N THR A 134 -1.73 -3.87 -0.72
CA THR A 134 -0.29 -3.78 -0.94
C THR A 134 0.12 -2.40 -1.45
N ILE A 135 -0.65 -1.80 -2.37
CA ILE A 135 -0.42 -0.43 -2.83
C ILE A 135 -0.52 0.56 -1.67
N CYS A 136 -1.58 0.46 -0.85
CA CYS A 136 -1.73 1.35 0.32
C CYS A 136 -0.55 1.22 1.30
N LYS A 137 -0.13 -0.03 1.60
CA LYS A 137 1.02 -0.28 2.47
C LYS A 137 2.33 0.23 1.87
N ALA A 138 2.51 0.09 0.55
CA ALA A 138 3.68 0.57 -0.16
C ALA A 138 3.82 2.09 -0.11
N ILE A 139 2.70 2.82 -0.28
CA ILE A 139 2.70 4.28 -0.13
C ILE A 139 3.07 4.68 1.30
N VAL A 140 2.44 4.04 2.30
CA VAL A 140 2.70 4.34 3.71
C VAL A 140 4.15 4.05 4.10
N SER A 141 4.70 2.90 3.68
CA SER A 141 6.08 2.53 4.01
C SER A 141 7.12 3.42 3.33
N ALA A 142 6.88 3.81 2.07
CA ALA A 142 7.74 4.74 1.36
C ALA A 142 7.74 6.14 2.01
N VAL A 143 6.57 6.66 2.37
CA VAL A 143 6.45 7.99 3.00
C VAL A 143 7.03 7.98 4.41
N ASN A 144 6.79 6.92 5.19
CA ASN A 144 7.31 6.78 6.55
C ASN A 144 8.81 6.44 6.59
N SER A 145 9.46 6.16 5.45
CA SER A 145 10.91 5.97 5.39
C SER A 145 11.69 7.29 5.31
N TYR A 146 11.03 8.43 5.57
CA TYR A 146 11.70 9.71 5.73
C TYR A 146 12.79 9.60 6.82
N PRO A 147 14.02 10.08 6.55
CA PRO A 147 15.15 9.95 7.47
C PRO A 147 15.04 10.78 8.76
#